data_AF-A0A975J011-F1
#
_entry.id   AF-A0A975J011-F1
#
_cell.length_a   1.000
_cell.length_b   1.000
_cell.length_c   1.000
_cell.angle_alpha   90.00
_cell.angle_beta   90.00
_cell.angle_gamma   90.00
#
_symmetry.space_group_name_H-M   'P 1'
#
loop_
_entity.id
_entity.type
_entity.pdbx_description
1 polymer ?
#
loop_
_entity_poly.entity_id
_entity_poly.type
_entity_poly.pdbx_seq_one_letter_code
_entity_poly.pdbx_strand_id
1 'polypeptide(L)'
;MSGTKTRLRAGLKEQGKALAGARKPLALGHPVRWALIREVAFHGPLPVKELAQRLGVDRPALSSHLPQLLECGIVAVFPDPGGDARRRCIGLSESATCHQNGHGLEVDFGELVVRFGEKGE
;
A
#
# COMPACT_ATOMS: atom_id res chain seq x y z
N MET A 1 -33.79 6.11 25.08
CA MET A 1 -33.40 7.03 23.99
C MET A 1 -31.88 7.10 23.87
N SER A 2 -31.21 6.26 23.06
CA SER A 2 -29.75 6.35 22.82
C SER A 2 -29.32 5.53 21.58
N GLY A 3 -29.81 5.89 20.39
CA GLY A 3 -29.50 5.20 19.12
C GLY A 3 -28.83 6.06 18.05
N THR A 4 -28.87 7.39 18.20
CA THR A 4 -28.56 8.34 17.10
C THR A 4 -27.08 8.70 17.00
N LYS A 5 -26.33 8.76 18.11
CA LYS A 5 -24.90 9.12 18.12
C LYS A 5 -23.99 8.06 17.48
N THR A 6 -24.37 6.79 17.57
CA THR A 6 -23.57 5.68 17.01
C THR A 6 -23.65 5.62 15.48
N ARG A 7 -24.82 5.91 14.90
CA ARG A 7 -25.01 5.92 13.43
C ARG A 7 -24.27 7.07 12.73
N LEU A 8 -24.23 8.26 13.35
CA LEU A 8 -23.50 9.41 12.83
C LEU A 8 -21.98 9.15 12.73
N ARG A 9 -21.39 8.48 13.73
CA ARG A 9 -19.95 8.13 13.72
C ARG A 9 -19.62 7.04 12.71
N ALA A 10 -20.49 6.05 12.54
CA ALA A 10 -20.33 5.01 11.52
C ALA A 10 -20.41 5.60 10.10
N GLY A 11 -21.39 6.47 9.83
CA GLY A 11 -21.52 7.14 8.55
C GLY A 11 -20.30 7.99 8.17
N LEU A 12 -19.71 8.72 9.12
CA LEU A 12 -18.50 9.51 8.86
C LEU A 12 -17.26 8.64 8.56
N LYS A 13 -17.14 7.47 9.22
CA LYS A 13 -16.06 6.50 8.95
C LYS A 13 -16.19 5.88 7.57
N GLU A 14 -17.39 5.49 7.17
CA GLU A 14 -17.67 4.93 5.84
C GLU A 14 -17.43 5.96 4.74
N GLN A 15 -17.88 7.21 4.94
CA GLN A 15 -17.61 8.32 4.01
C GLN A 15 -16.10 8.60 3.89
N GLY A 16 -15.36 8.59 4.99
CA GLY A 16 -13.91 8.75 4.99
C GLY A 16 -13.19 7.62 4.25
N LYS A 17 -13.66 6.37 4.41
CA LYS A 17 -13.13 5.19 3.71
C LYS A 17 -13.40 5.27 2.20
N ALA A 18 -14.61 5.65 1.80
CA ALA A 18 -14.97 5.85 0.40
C ALA A 18 -14.15 6.97 -0.27
N LEU A 19 -13.93 8.10 0.42
CA LEU A 19 -13.07 9.18 -0.08
C LEU A 19 -11.59 8.75 -0.21
N ALA A 20 -11.09 7.96 0.74
CA ALA A 20 -9.75 7.39 0.67
C ALA A 20 -9.63 6.44 -0.54
N GLY A 21 -10.67 5.64 -0.81
CA GLY A 21 -10.75 4.79 -1.98
C GLY A 21 -10.68 5.54 -3.30
N ALA A 22 -11.45 6.63 -3.44
CA ALA A 22 -11.41 7.49 -4.62
C ALA A 22 -10.03 8.14 -4.87
N ARG A 23 -9.18 8.25 -3.84
CA ARG A 23 -7.81 8.79 -3.95
C ARG A 23 -6.77 7.74 -4.32
N LYS A 24 -7.07 6.44 -4.23
CA LYS A 24 -6.11 5.36 -4.54
C LYS A 24 -5.57 5.43 -5.97
N PRO A 25 -6.38 5.68 -7.03
CA PRO A 25 -5.83 5.82 -8.38
C PRO A 25 -4.81 6.97 -8.50
N LEU A 26 -5.09 8.12 -7.88
CA LEU A 26 -4.17 9.27 -7.85
C LEU A 26 -2.88 8.95 -7.08
N ALA A 27 -3.00 8.21 -5.98
CA ALA A 27 -1.86 7.72 -5.22
C ALA A 27 -1.07 6.65 -5.99
N LEU A 28 -1.62 5.96 -6.99
CA LEU A 28 -0.86 5.00 -7.81
C LEU A 28 -0.31 5.58 -9.12
N GLY A 29 -0.78 6.75 -9.55
CA GLY A 29 -0.38 7.37 -10.82
C GLY A 29 1.07 7.88 -10.90
N HIS A 30 1.87 7.79 -9.83
CA HIS A 30 3.28 8.20 -9.86
C HIS A 30 4.20 6.99 -10.07
N PRO A 31 5.20 7.07 -10.97
CA PRO A 31 6.03 5.91 -11.35
C PRO A 31 6.75 5.26 -10.16
N VAL A 32 7.32 6.05 -9.25
CA VAL A 32 8.00 5.52 -8.05
C VAL A 32 7.02 4.78 -7.13
N ARG A 33 5.78 5.29 -7.00
CA ARG A 33 4.76 4.65 -6.15
C ARG A 33 4.28 3.35 -6.79
N TRP A 34 4.03 3.37 -8.08
CA TRP A 34 3.70 2.17 -8.85
C TRP A 34 4.75 1.07 -8.72
N ALA A 35 6.02 1.43 -8.91
CA ALA A 35 7.14 0.49 -8.78
C ALA A 35 7.32 -0.01 -7.34
N LEU A 36 7.11 0.84 -6.33
CA LEU A 36 7.11 0.43 -4.92
C LEU A 36 6.07 -0.66 -4.67
N ILE A 37 4.82 -0.44 -5.11
CA ILE A 37 3.73 -1.41 -4.92
C ILE A 37 4.08 -2.74 -5.58
N ARG A 38 4.63 -2.71 -6.81
CA ARG A 38 5.12 -3.92 -7.48
C ARG A 38 6.12 -4.67 -6.61
N GLU A 39 7.17 -4.01 -6.11
CA GLU A 39 8.21 -4.66 -5.30
C GLU A 39 7.65 -5.31 -4.03
N VAL A 40 6.82 -4.59 -3.26
CA VAL A 40 6.27 -5.15 -2.02
C VAL A 40 5.21 -6.22 -2.25
N ALA A 41 4.54 -6.20 -3.40
CA ALA A 41 3.57 -7.22 -3.77
C ALA A 41 4.27 -8.53 -4.17
N PHE A 42 5.43 -8.46 -4.84
CA PHE A 42 6.22 -9.65 -5.21
C PHE A 42 7.08 -10.19 -4.07
N HIS A 43 7.61 -9.32 -3.20
CA HIS A 43 8.61 -9.69 -2.22
C HIS A 43 8.13 -9.59 -0.76
N GLY A 44 6.91 -9.12 -0.53
CA GLY A 44 6.41 -8.84 0.81
C GLY A 44 6.97 -7.54 1.40
N PRO A 45 6.82 -7.32 2.72
CA PRO A 45 7.28 -6.10 3.37
C PRO A 45 8.80 -5.94 3.31
N LEU A 46 9.27 -4.78 2.84
CA LEU A 46 10.70 -4.47 2.67
C LEU A 46 11.12 -3.20 3.43
N PRO A 47 12.36 -3.11 3.95
CA PRO A 47 12.88 -1.87 4.52
C PRO A 47 12.94 -0.75 3.47
N VAL A 48 12.70 0.50 3.88
CA VAL A 48 12.78 1.69 2.97
C VAL A 48 14.15 1.78 2.28
N LYS A 49 15.23 1.41 2.96
CA LYS A 49 16.57 1.37 2.37
C LYS A 49 16.66 0.38 1.20
N GLU A 50 16.09 -0.82 1.37
CA GLU A 50 16.13 -1.85 0.34
C GLU A 50 15.20 -1.50 -0.82
N LEU A 51 14.01 -0.97 -0.55
CA LEU A 51 13.11 -0.45 -1.58
C LEU A 51 13.79 0.63 -2.42
N ALA A 52 14.46 1.61 -1.79
CA ALA A 52 15.16 2.66 -2.51
C ALA A 52 16.24 2.10 -3.45
N GLN A 53 17.00 1.10 -2.98
CA GLN A 53 18.01 0.41 -3.79
C GLN A 53 17.39 -0.32 -4.98
N ARG A 54 16.31 -1.10 -4.77
CA ARG A 54 15.61 -1.84 -5.82
C ARG A 54 14.99 -0.92 -6.87
N LEU A 55 14.51 0.24 -6.44
CA LEU A 55 13.88 1.25 -7.29
C LEU A 55 14.89 2.17 -7.98
N GLY A 56 16.18 2.10 -7.64
CA GLY A 56 17.21 2.99 -8.19
C GLY A 56 17.01 4.46 -7.80
N VAL A 57 16.38 4.73 -6.66
CA VAL A 57 16.12 6.09 -6.15
C VAL A 57 16.81 6.30 -4.80
N ASP A 58 17.01 7.56 -4.41
CA ASP A 58 17.49 7.85 -3.07
C ASP A 58 16.40 7.66 -2.00
N ARG A 59 16.84 7.48 -0.75
CA ARG A 59 15.95 7.24 0.40
C ARG A 59 15.03 8.44 0.69
N PRO A 60 15.51 9.70 0.68
CA PRO A 60 14.64 10.87 0.85
C PRO A 60 13.50 10.94 -0.19
N ALA A 61 13.81 10.72 -1.47
CA ALA A 61 12.85 10.72 -2.57
C ALA A 61 11.78 9.65 -2.35
N LEU A 62 12.18 8.41 -2.04
CA LEU A 62 11.24 7.35 -1.71
C LEU A 62 10.37 7.72 -0.50
N SER A 63 11.00 8.25 0.56
CA SER A 63 10.30 8.60 1.81
C SER A 63 9.23 9.69 1.59
N SER A 64 9.47 10.62 0.67
CA SER A 64 8.52 11.68 0.30
C SER A 64 7.20 11.15 -0.29
N HIS A 65 7.20 9.93 -0.84
CA HIS A 65 6.03 9.31 -1.44
C HIS A 65 5.19 8.47 -0.46
N LEU A 66 5.79 8.03 0.65
CA LEU A 66 5.14 7.12 1.60
C LEU A 66 3.89 7.71 2.26
N PRO A 67 3.84 9.00 2.69
CA PRO A 67 2.66 9.56 3.34
C PRO A 67 1.40 9.38 2.50
N GLN A 68 1.48 9.65 1.19
CA GLN A 68 0.31 9.53 0.30
C GLN A 68 -0.19 8.08 0.17
N LEU A 69 0.72 7.10 0.16
CA LEU A 69 0.35 5.68 0.10
C LEU A 69 -0.23 5.17 1.42
N LEU A 70 0.32 5.63 2.55
CA LEU A 70 -0.15 5.30 3.90
C LEU A 70 -1.53 5.90 4.15
N GLU A 71 -1.73 7.18 3.82
CA GLU A 71 -3.01 7.89 3.95
C GLU A 71 -4.12 7.26 3.12
N CYS A 72 -3.78 6.72 1.94
CA CYS A 72 -4.74 6.01 1.09
C CYS A 72 -4.95 4.54 1.49
N GLY A 73 -4.25 4.05 2.53
CA GLY A 73 -4.33 2.66 2.97
C GLY A 73 -3.87 1.65 1.92
N ILE A 74 -2.94 2.04 1.04
CA ILE A 74 -2.37 1.16 0.02
C ILE A 74 -1.22 0.33 0.62
N VAL A 75 -0.40 0.98 1.45
CA VAL A 75 0.70 0.34 2.17
C VAL A 75 0.50 0.50 3.67
N ALA A 76 1.18 -0.34 4.44
CA ALA A 76 1.29 -0.24 5.89
C ALA A 76 2.73 -0.45 6.34
N VAL A 77 3.00 -0.06 7.59
CA VAL A 77 4.31 -0.25 8.22
C VAL A 77 4.26 -1.51 9.07
N PHE A 78 5.20 -2.42 8.84
CA PHE A 78 5.34 -3.69 9.53
C PHE A 78 6.63 -3.72 10.35
N PRO A 79 6.68 -4.55 11.42
CA PRO A 79 7.96 -4.95 12.01
C PRO A 79 8.82 -5.67 10.96
N ASP A 80 10.14 -5.63 11.13
CA ASP A 80 11.06 -6.38 10.28
C ASP A 80 10.84 -7.90 10.47
N PRO A 81 10.54 -8.67 9.41
CA PRO A 81 10.42 -10.12 9.51
C PRO A 81 11.72 -10.80 9.95
N GLY A 82 12.88 -10.14 9.81
CA GLY A 82 14.16 -10.61 10.33
C GLY A 82 14.34 -10.50 11.85
N GLY A 83 13.34 -9.98 12.58
CA GLY A 83 13.31 -9.96 14.05
C GLY A 83 13.94 -8.73 14.71
N ASP A 84 14.53 -7.79 13.96
CA ASP A 84 14.96 -6.50 14.53
C ASP A 84 13.76 -5.57 14.71
N ALA A 85 13.18 -5.57 15.91
CA ALA A 85 12.01 -4.76 16.25
C ALA A 85 12.23 -3.23 16.10
N ARG A 86 13.47 -2.76 15.93
CA ARG A 86 13.78 -1.34 15.66
C ARG A 86 13.66 -0.99 14.19
N ARG A 87 13.70 -1.99 13.31
CA ARG A 87 13.52 -1.82 11.87
C ARG A 87 12.03 -1.86 11.54
N ARG A 88 11.69 -1.07 10.52
CA ARG A 88 10.33 -0.93 9.99
C ARG A 88 10.37 -1.23 8.50
N CYS A 89 9.45 -2.08 8.06
CA CYS A 89 9.29 -2.45 6.68
C CYS A 89 8.00 -1.84 6.12
N ILE A 90 8.00 -1.52 4.83
CA ILE A 90 6.80 -1.10 4.10
C ILE A 90 6.29 -2.32 3.35
N GLY A 91 5.03 -2.65 3.55
CA GLY A 91 4.34 -3.73 2.84
C GLY A 91 2.97 -3.26 2.38
N LEU A 92 2.26 -4.11 1.61
CA LEU A 92 0.86 -3.86 1.30
C LEU A 92 0.03 -3.78 2.58
N SER A 93 -1.00 -2.94 2.58
CA SER A 93 -1.89 -2.84 3.73
C SER A 93 -2.63 -4.17 3.96
N GLU A 94 -3.08 -4.41 5.20
CA GLU A 94 -3.83 -5.63 5.55
C GLU A 94 -5.15 -5.77 4.78
N SER A 95 -5.69 -4.68 4.25
CA SER A 95 -6.87 -4.70 3.38
C SER A 95 -6.59 -5.13 1.95
N ALA A 96 -5.32 -5.21 1.55
CA ALA A 96 -4.95 -5.62 0.21
C ALA A 96 -4.93 -7.15 0.12
N THR A 97 -5.60 -7.72 -0.88
CA THR A 97 -5.49 -9.14 -1.20
C THR A 97 -4.63 -9.33 -2.44
N CYS A 98 -3.69 -10.27 -2.38
CA CYS A 98 -2.78 -10.59 -3.48
C CYS A 98 -3.08 -11.97 -4.03
N HIS A 99 -3.19 -12.06 -5.35
CA HIS A 99 -3.34 -13.32 -6.05
C HIS A 99 -2.30 -13.41 -7.17
N GLN A 100 -1.38 -14.37 -7.04
CA GLN A 100 -0.46 -14.74 -8.12
C GLN A 100 -1.14 -15.76 -9.02
N ASN A 101 -1.05 -15.56 -10.32
CA ASN A 101 -1.52 -16.50 -11.34
C ASN A 101 -0.47 -16.65 -12.45
N GLY A 102 -0.70 -17.56 -13.40
CA GLY A 102 0.21 -17.79 -14.53
C GLY A 102 0.33 -16.62 -15.53
N HIS A 103 -0.27 -15.46 -15.25
CA HIS A 103 -0.18 -14.25 -16.06
C HIS A 103 0.42 -13.06 -15.28
N GLY A 104 0.78 -13.25 -14.00
CA GLY A 104 1.37 -12.22 -13.16
C GLY A 104 0.74 -12.13 -11.78
N LEU A 105 0.71 -10.91 -11.23
CA LEU A 105 0.28 -10.62 -9.87
C LEU A 105 -0.87 -9.62 -9.88
N GLU A 106 -1.99 -10.01 -9.28
CA GLU A 106 -3.14 -9.15 -9.03
C GLU A 106 -3.16 -8.71 -7.57
N VAL A 107 -3.30 -7.40 -7.34
CA VAL A 107 -3.46 -6.82 -6.01
C VAL A 107 -4.78 -6.05 -5.97
N ASP A 108 -5.68 -6.49 -5.11
CA ASP A 108 -7.00 -5.88 -4.91
C ASP A 108 -7.01 -5.07 -3.60
N PHE A 109 -7.30 -3.78 -3.71
CA PHE A 109 -7.45 -2.83 -2.60
C PHE A 109 -8.92 -2.54 -2.26
N GLY A 110 -9.86 -3.37 -2.70
CA GLY A 110 -11.32 -3.26 -2.50
C GLY A 110 -12.01 -2.51 -3.63
N GLU A 111 -11.72 -1.22 -3.79
CA GLU A 111 -12.30 -0.39 -4.87
C GLU A 111 -11.35 -0.20 -6.07
N LEU A 112 -10.15 -0.77 -6.01
CA LEU A 112 -9.13 -0.68 -7.05
C LEU A 112 -8.34 -1.98 -7.12
N VAL A 113 -8.32 -2.59 -8.30
CA VAL A 113 -7.48 -3.73 -8.62
C VAL A 113 -6.35 -3.28 -9.53
N VAL A 114 -5.12 -3.64 -9.18
CA VAL A 114 -3.95 -3.44 -10.04
C VAL A 114 -3.36 -4.78 -10.45
N ARG A 115 -2.86 -4.82 -11.68
CA ARG A 115 -2.25 -6.02 -12.25
C ARG A 115 -0.83 -5.69 -12.70
N PHE A 116 0.10 -6.50 -12.24
CA PHE A 116 1.45 -6.52 -12.74
C PHE A 116 1.61 -7.77 -13.60
N GLY A 117 2.11 -7.60 -14.83
CA GLY A 117 2.52 -8.75 -15.62
C GLY A 117 3.65 -9.52 -14.95
N GLU A 118 4.04 -10.64 -15.55
CA GLU A 118 5.21 -11.40 -15.11
C GLU A 118 6.43 -10.48 -14.98
N LYS A 119 7.32 -10.79 -14.04
CA LYS A 119 8.59 -10.06 -13.94
C LYS A 119 9.42 -10.44 -15.15
N GLY A 120 9.29 -9.68 -16.24
CA GLY A 120 10.22 -9.74 -17.36
C GLY A 120 11.63 -9.60 -16.81
N GLU A 121 12.44 -10.62 -17.08
CA GLU A 121 13.83 -10.74 -16.66
C GLU A 121 14.72 -9.65 -17.28
#